data_AF-E0S7Y7-F1
#
_entry.id   AF-E0S7Y7-F1
#
_cell.length_a   1.000
_cell.length_b   1.000
_cell.length_c   1.000
_cell.angle_alpha   90.00
_cell.angle_beta   90.00
_cell.angle_gamma   90.00
#
_symmetry.space_group_name_H-M   'P 1'
#
loop_
_entity.id
_entity.type
_entity.pdbx_description
1 polymer ?
#
loop_
_entity_poly.entity_id
_entity_poly.type
_entity_poly.pdbx_seq_one_letter_code
_entity_poly.pdbx_strand_id
1 'polypeptide(L)'
;MTSKYSGVSLESDEEEKIHPNIDEKSYKEWKRRQRELKRKELERRLEEINSVEFPSKELAEEREEIEKILKPSYVCLGTESFRTPSSNEEKDYIQELSHLIVHNELDNFIELMDQCKIDMEEFEVVVLHNLAEQIKEGNDAGGLILSKISLYVKYALSHGKEFLLKLRAQLTNKERRRQFEEDCRKDFEETRRMFLEQFGTLDSTCSQTPK
;
A
#
# COMPACT_ATOMS: atom_id res chain seq x y z
N MET A 1 20.48 12.37 21.97
CA MET A 1 20.21 10.93 22.12
C MET A 1 20.11 10.35 20.73
N THR A 2 20.94 9.38 20.38
CA THR A 2 20.83 8.66 19.11
C THR A 2 19.64 7.71 19.21
N SER A 3 18.64 7.86 18.34
CA SER A 3 17.48 6.97 18.30
C SER A 3 17.92 5.50 18.24
N LYS A 4 17.28 4.63 19.03
CA LYS A 4 17.61 3.19 19.12
C LYS A 4 17.54 2.51 17.76
N TYR A 5 16.70 3.04 16.87
CA TYR A 5 16.45 2.51 15.53
C TYR A 5 17.08 3.35 14.41
N SER A 6 18.06 4.20 14.73
CA SER A 6 18.81 4.95 13.71
C SER A 6 19.45 4.01 12.68
N GLY A 7 19.00 4.08 11.43
CA GLY A 7 19.46 3.22 10.33
C GLY A 7 18.54 2.05 9.96
N VAL A 8 17.40 1.86 10.63
CA VAL A 8 16.35 0.95 10.16
C VAL A 8 15.50 1.67 9.12
N SER A 9 15.73 1.38 7.83
CA SER A 9 14.82 1.77 6.74
C SER A 9 14.03 0.55 6.27
N LEU A 10 12.71 0.72 6.16
CA LEU A 10 11.80 -0.25 5.54
C LEU A 10 11.41 0.15 4.11
N GLU A 11 11.86 1.32 3.65
CA GLU A 11 11.54 1.87 2.34
C GLU A 11 12.15 1.02 1.21
N SER A 12 11.61 1.18 0.00
CA SER A 12 12.14 0.54 -1.20
C SER A 12 13.40 1.24 -1.72
N ASP A 13 14.55 0.57 -1.61
CA ASP A 13 15.80 0.99 -2.24
C ASP A 13 15.76 0.68 -3.75
N GLU A 14 15.08 1.51 -4.55
CA GLU A 14 14.98 1.30 -6.01
C GLU A 14 16.31 1.50 -6.76
N GLU A 15 17.30 2.17 -6.16
CA GLU A 15 18.54 2.60 -6.83
C GLU A 15 19.84 2.09 -6.17
N GLU A 16 19.78 1.01 -5.37
CA GLU A 16 21.02 0.45 -4.79
C GLU A 16 21.91 -0.13 -5.91
N LYS A 17 23.16 0.35 -6.02
CA LYS A 17 24.17 -0.21 -6.93
C LYS A 17 24.52 -1.63 -6.49
N ILE A 18 23.92 -2.63 -7.15
CA ILE A 18 24.22 -4.04 -6.93
C ILE A 18 25.59 -4.36 -7.53
N HIS A 19 26.43 -5.05 -6.78
CA HIS A 19 27.74 -5.46 -7.27
C HIS A 19 27.59 -6.43 -8.46
N PRO A 20 28.42 -6.33 -9.52
CA PRO A 20 28.31 -7.19 -10.73
C PRO A 20 28.37 -8.71 -10.51
N ASN A 21 28.76 -9.16 -9.31
CA ASN A 21 28.91 -10.56 -8.94
C ASN A 21 27.75 -11.08 -8.07
N ILE A 22 26.79 -10.21 -7.74
CA ILE A 22 25.62 -10.56 -6.95
C ILE A 22 24.45 -10.72 -7.90
N ASP A 23 23.75 -11.85 -7.80
CA ASP A 23 22.50 -12.03 -8.50
C ASP A 23 21.46 -11.04 -7.96
N GLU A 24 21.08 -10.08 -8.80
CA GLU A 24 20.18 -8.99 -8.45
C GLU A 24 18.84 -9.51 -7.91
N LYS A 25 18.32 -10.59 -8.50
CA LYS A 25 17.05 -11.19 -8.10
C LYS A 25 17.11 -11.76 -6.69
N SER A 26 18.08 -12.64 -6.43
CA SER A 26 18.28 -13.25 -5.12
C SER A 26 18.59 -12.21 -4.05
N TYR A 27 19.31 -11.15 -4.42
CA TYR A 27 19.61 -10.04 -3.52
C TYR A 27 18.36 -9.22 -3.16
N LYS A 28 17.54 -8.85 -4.15
CA LYS A 28 16.27 -8.14 -3.93
C LYS A 28 15.29 -8.97 -3.11
N GLU A 29 15.14 -10.26 -3.41
CA GLU A 29 14.32 -11.18 -2.61
C GLU A 29 14.84 -11.30 -1.18
N TRP A 30 16.16 -11.45 -1.00
CA TRP A 30 16.78 -11.51 0.32
C TRP A 30 16.54 -10.20 1.11
N LYS A 31 16.76 -9.03 0.50
CA LYS A 31 16.45 -7.71 1.09
C LYS A 31 14.98 -7.59 1.48
N ARG A 32 14.06 -8.05 0.62
CA ARG A 32 12.62 -8.07 0.92
C ARG A 32 12.31 -8.94 2.13
N ARG A 33 12.87 -10.16 2.19
CA ARG A 33 12.73 -11.04 3.38
C ARG A 33 13.33 -10.42 4.63
N GLN A 34 14.48 -9.74 4.53
CA GLN A 34 15.09 -9.03 5.65
C GLN A 34 14.20 -7.88 6.15
N ARG A 35 13.58 -7.11 5.25
CA ARG A 35 12.60 -6.06 5.62
C ARG A 35 11.37 -6.65 6.29
N GLU A 36 10.82 -7.74 5.74
CA GLU A 36 9.67 -8.43 6.33
C GLU A 36 9.98 -8.98 7.73
N LEU A 37 11.15 -9.61 7.91
CA LEU A 37 11.60 -10.11 9.22
C LEU A 37 11.75 -8.97 10.24
N LYS A 38 12.37 -7.85 9.84
CA LYS A 38 12.50 -6.66 10.69
C LYS A 38 11.14 -6.06 11.05
N ARG A 39 10.22 -5.98 10.08
CA ARG A 39 8.84 -5.48 10.31
C ARG A 39 8.12 -6.35 11.34
N LYS A 40 8.16 -7.68 11.18
CA LYS A 40 7.60 -8.65 12.14
C LYS A 40 8.22 -8.54 13.54
N GLU A 41 9.53 -8.30 13.61
CA GLU A 41 10.23 -8.08 14.88
C GLU A 41 9.75 -6.80 15.58
N LEU A 42 9.61 -5.71 14.83
CA LEU A 42 9.09 -4.44 15.32
C LEU A 42 7.61 -4.55 15.75
N GLU A 43 6.78 -5.26 14.99
CA GLU A 43 5.39 -5.54 15.35
C GLU A 43 5.29 -6.34 16.64
N ARG A 44 6.07 -7.42 16.79
CA ARG A 44 6.12 -8.20 18.03
C ARG A 44 6.57 -7.33 19.21
N ARG A 45 7.56 -6.48 18.99
CA ARG A 45 8.06 -5.56 20.02
C ARG A 45 6.99 -4.56 20.46
N LEU A 46 6.21 -4.05 19.50
CA LEU A 46 5.10 -3.14 19.76
C LEU A 46 3.97 -3.83 20.53
N GLU A 47 3.69 -5.09 20.23
CA GLU A 47 2.73 -5.93 20.99
C GLU A 47 3.20 -6.16 22.44
N GLU A 48 4.48 -6.46 22.65
CA GLU A 48 5.08 -6.57 23.99
C GLU A 48 4.91 -5.27 24.79
N ILE A 49 5.21 -4.12 24.19
CA ILE A 49 5.06 -2.81 24.85
C ILE A 49 3.60 -2.51 25.18
N ASN A 50 2.66 -2.82 24.26
CA ASN A 50 1.24 -2.58 24.47
C ASN A 50 0.60 -3.52 25.51
N SER A 51 1.22 -4.68 25.80
CA SER A 51 0.77 -5.58 26.86
C SER A 51 1.08 -5.08 28.28
N VAL A 52 1.90 -4.03 28.41
CA VAL A 52 2.28 -3.45 29.71
C VAL A 52 1.25 -2.40 30.14
N GLU A 53 0.56 -2.64 31.26
CA GLU A 53 -0.49 -1.74 31.79
C GLU A 53 0.01 -0.35 32.21
N PHE A 54 1.28 -0.22 32.61
CA PHE A 54 1.90 1.05 33.03
C PHE A 54 3.24 1.26 32.32
N PRO A 55 3.24 1.77 31.08
CA PRO A 55 4.47 1.99 30.33
C PRO A 55 5.31 3.08 30.99
N SER A 56 6.62 2.84 31.10
CA SER A 56 7.57 3.89 31.46
C SER A 56 7.67 4.92 30.33
N LYS A 57 8.16 6.12 30.64
CA LYS A 57 8.36 7.18 29.62
C LYS A 57 9.27 6.71 28.47
N GLU A 58 10.28 5.89 28.78
CA GLU A 58 11.18 5.30 27.78
C GLU A 58 10.46 4.30 26.86
N LEU A 59 9.51 3.51 27.38
CA LEU A 59 8.70 2.59 26.58
C LEU A 59 7.69 3.34 25.69
N ALA A 60 7.19 4.48 26.14
CA ALA A 60 6.31 5.34 25.34
C ALA A 60 7.07 5.98 24.16
N GLU A 61 8.29 6.47 24.39
CA GLU A 61 9.16 7.00 23.33
C GLU A 61 9.58 5.89 22.34
N GLU A 62 9.93 4.70 22.84
CA GLU A 62 10.24 3.52 22.00
C GLU A 62 9.04 3.11 21.14
N ARG A 63 7.82 3.14 21.70
CA ARG A 63 6.58 2.86 20.96
C ARG A 63 6.37 3.86 19.82
N GLU A 64 6.52 5.15 20.07
CA GLU A 64 6.32 6.20 19.06
C GLU A 64 7.35 6.07 17.92
N GLU A 65 8.61 5.74 18.23
CA GLU A 65 9.63 5.47 17.22
C GLU A 65 9.26 4.26 16.34
N ILE A 66 8.79 3.16 16.94
CA ILE A 66 8.39 1.95 16.22
C ILE A 66 7.15 2.22 15.34
N GLU A 67 6.13 2.90 15.89
CA GLU A 67 4.91 3.26 15.14
C GLU A 67 5.25 4.12 13.92
N LYS A 68 6.21 5.05 14.05
CA LYS A 68 6.66 5.89 12.95
C LYS A 68 7.35 5.08 11.85
N ILE A 69 8.15 4.07 12.20
CA ILE A 69 8.86 3.21 11.24
C ILE A 69 7.90 2.25 10.53
N LEU A 70 6.93 1.70 11.25
CA LEU A 70 5.95 0.76 10.69
C LEU A 70 4.92 1.45 9.80
N LYS A 71 4.74 2.76 9.96
CA LYS A 71 3.80 3.55 9.17
C LYS A 71 4.09 3.36 7.68
N PRO A 72 3.06 3.01 6.87
CA PRO A 72 3.21 2.93 5.43
C PRO A 72 3.74 4.26 4.85
N SER A 73 4.69 4.18 3.93
CA SER A 73 5.09 5.31 3.08
C SER A 73 4.21 5.30 1.82
N TYR A 74 3.80 6.47 1.36
CA TYR A 74 2.99 6.63 0.14
C TYR A 74 3.77 7.52 -0.83
N VAL A 75 3.87 7.08 -2.08
CA VAL A 75 4.71 7.72 -3.09
C VAL A 75 3.85 8.64 -3.95
N CYS A 76 4.34 9.87 -4.13
CA CYS A 76 3.82 10.77 -5.15
C CYS A 76 4.26 10.32 -6.54
N LEU A 77 3.34 10.19 -7.48
CA LEU A 77 3.68 10.01 -8.88
C LEU A 77 4.31 11.31 -9.41
N GLY A 78 5.64 11.39 -9.34
CA GLY A 78 6.43 12.33 -10.10
C GLY A 78 6.51 11.90 -11.56
N THR A 79 6.36 12.86 -12.48
CA THR A 79 6.19 12.77 -13.93
C THR A 79 7.31 12.06 -14.71
N GLU A 80 7.54 10.77 -14.52
CA GLU A 80 8.52 9.99 -15.31
C GLU A 80 7.99 8.62 -15.75
N SER A 81 6.71 8.47 -16.13
CA SER A 81 6.31 7.40 -17.06
C SER A 81 4.90 7.58 -17.61
N PHE A 82 4.76 7.38 -18.92
CA PHE A 82 3.55 7.50 -19.76
C PHE A 82 3.13 8.91 -20.17
N ARG A 83 3.78 9.40 -21.24
CA ARG A 83 3.27 10.52 -22.05
C ARG A 83 1.98 10.12 -22.77
N THR A 84 0.89 10.79 -22.43
CA THR A 84 -0.15 11.22 -23.40
C THR A 84 -0.37 12.72 -23.22
N PRO A 85 -0.25 13.52 -24.30
CA PRO A 85 -0.37 14.97 -24.17
C PRO A 85 -1.84 15.37 -24.21
N SER A 86 -2.41 15.72 -23.06
CA SER A 86 -3.59 16.57 -23.04
C SER A 86 -3.49 17.54 -21.87
N SER A 87 -3.59 18.82 -22.19
CA SER A 87 -3.58 19.94 -21.27
C SER A 87 -4.76 19.86 -20.29
N ASN A 88 -4.51 19.32 -19.11
CA ASN A 88 -5.09 19.77 -17.86
C ASN A 88 -3.93 19.81 -16.88
N GLU A 89 -3.92 20.77 -15.97
CA GLU A 89 -3.01 20.71 -14.81
C GLU A 89 -3.19 19.33 -14.18
N GLU A 90 -2.17 18.47 -14.26
CA GLU A 90 -2.19 17.12 -13.70
C GLU A 90 -2.56 17.24 -12.23
N LYS A 91 -3.73 16.72 -11.86
CA LYS A 91 -4.23 16.82 -10.50
C LYS A 91 -3.53 15.78 -9.64
N ASP A 92 -2.81 16.26 -8.64
CA ASP A 92 -2.22 15.43 -7.60
C ASP A 92 -3.31 15.04 -6.58
N TYR A 93 -3.78 13.79 -6.61
CA TYR A 93 -4.82 13.27 -5.72
C TYR A 93 -4.27 12.66 -4.41
N ILE A 94 -3.04 12.98 -4.04
CA ILE A 94 -2.41 12.39 -2.85
C ILE A 94 -3.06 12.85 -1.56
N GLN A 95 -3.61 14.06 -1.53
CA GLN A 95 -4.32 14.55 -0.34
C GLN A 95 -5.59 13.73 -0.11
N GLU A 96 -6.34 13.47 -1.18
CA GLU A 96 -7.52 12.62 -1.23
C GLU A 96 -7.20 11.18 -0.83
N LEU A 97 -6.12 10.63 -1.38
CA LEU A 97 -5.65 9.29 -1.03
C LEU A 97 -5.24 9.21 0.45
N SER A 98 -4.45 10.18 0.93
CA SER A 98 -4.00 10.26 2.33
C SER A 98 -5.18 10.35 3.30
N HIS A 99 -6.21 11.12 2.93
CA HIS A 99 -7.44 11.20 3.69
C HIS A 99 -8.13 9.83 3.79
N LEU A 100 -8.26 9.11 2.67
CA LEU A 100 -8.91 7.79 2.64
C LEU A 100 -8.11 6.68 3.30
N ILE A 101 -6.79 6.80 3.34
CA ILE A 101 -5.93 5.87 4.09
C ILE A 101 -6.23 5.95 5.59
N VAL A 102 -6.36 7.18 6.11
CA VAL A 102 -6.67 7.42 7.54
C VAL A 102 -8.14 7.10 7.83
N HIS A 103 -9.04 7.48 6.92
CA HIS A 103 -10.49 7.37 7.05
C HIS A 103 -11.06 6.38 6.03
N ASN A 104 -10.65 5.10 6.12
CA ASN A 104 -10.92 4.08 5.10
C ASN A 104 -12.37 3.55 5.05
N GLU A 105 -13.32 4.23 5.66
CA GLU A 105 -14.72 3.83 5.66
C GLU A 105 -15.42 4.29 4.38
N LEU A 106 -16.42 3.52 3.95
CA LEU A 106 -17.19 3.80 2.74
C LEU A 106 -17.86 5.18 2.77
N ASP A 107 -18.30 5.64 3.94
CA ASP A 107 -18.91 6.97 4.08
C ASP A 107 -17.94 8.10 3.71
N ASN A 108 -16.69 8.02 4.18
CA ASN A 108 -15.66 9.02 3.83
C ASN A 108 -15.34 9.00 2.33
N PHE A 109 -15.35 7.83 1.69
CA PHE A 109 -15.19 7.73 0.24
C PHE A 109 -16.35 8.39 -0.52
N ILE A 110 -17.59 8.16 -0.08
CA ILE A 110 -18.78 8.77 -0.67
C ILE A 110 -18.76 10.30 -0.48
N GLU A 111 -18.37 10.78 0.70
CA GLU A 111 -18.22 12.20 0.97
C GLU A 111 -17.15 12.85 0.09
N LEU A 112 -16.03 12.16 -0.12
CA LEU A 112 -14.96 12.61 -1.01
C LEU A 112 -15.43 12.72 -2.47
N MET A 113 -16.25 11.79 -2.94
CA MET A 113 -16.90 11.90 -4.26
C MET A 113 -17.86 13.09 -4.38
N ASP A 114 -18.47 13.53 -3.27
CA ASP A 114 -19.40 14.66 -3.26
C ASP A 114 -18.69 16.01 -3.18
N GLN A 115 -17.59 16.07 -2.43
CA GLN A 115 -16.88 17.31 -2.14
C GLN A 115 -15.85 17.66 -3.22
N CYS A 116 -15.25 16.66 -3.85
CA CYS A 116 -14.13 16.86 -4.76
C CYS A 116 -14.49 16.48 -6.21
N LYS A 117 -14.09 17.34 -7.16
CA LYS A 117 -14.11 17.01 -8.60
C LYS A 117 -12.89 16.16 -8.95
N ILE A 118 -12.90 14.94 -8.47
CA ILE A 118 -11.87 13.93 -8.73
C ILE A 118 -12.23 13.20 -10.01
N ASP A 119 -11.26 13.08 -10.91
CA ASP A 119 -11.34 12.12 -11.99
C ASP A 119 -11.07 10.72 -11.40
N MET A 120 -12.09 9.87 -11.39
CA MET A 120 -12.01 8.55 -10.77
C MET A 120 -11.05 7.62 -11.53
N GLU A 121 -10.83 7.83 -12.84
CA GLU A 121 -9.90 7.02 -13.63
C GLU A 121 -8.45 7.39 -13.27
N GLU A 122 -8.14 8.68 -13.21
CA GLU A 122 -6.82 9.15 -12.77
C GLU A 122 -6.55 8.78 -11.30
N PHE A 123 -7.58 8.87 -10.45
CA PHE A 123 -7.47 8.49 -9.05
C PHE A 123 -7.21 6.99 -8.87
N GLU A 124 -7.84 6.13 -9.68
CA GLU A 124 -7.57 4.69 -9.70
C GLU A 124 -6.09 4.40 -9.93
N VAL A 125 -5.46 5.10 -10.88
CA VAL A 125 -4.03 4.95 -11.18
C VAL A 125 -3.17 5.27 -9.95
N VAL A 126 -3.46 6.35 -9.23
CA VAL A 126 -2.72 6.74 -8.01
C VAL A 126 -2.87 5.67 -6.92
N VAL A 127 -4.08 5.13 -6.74
CA VAL A 127 -4.36 4.07 -5.75
C VAL A 127 -3.63 2.78 -6.11
N LEU A 128 -3.70 2.34 -7.37
CA LEU A 128 -3.06 1.12 -7.84
C LEU A 128 -1.54 1.20 -7.80
N HIS A 129 -0.96 2.35 -8.14
CA HIS A 129 0.48 2.57 -8.01
C HIS A 129 0.92 2.44 -6.55
N ASN A 130 0.23 3.11 -5.62
CA ASN A 130 0.56 3.01 -4.20
C ASN A 130 0.34 1.59 -3.67
N LEU A 131 -0.67 0.86 -4.17
CA LEU A 131 -0.91 -0.53 -3.81
C LEU A 131 0.25 -1.44 -4.24
N ALA A 132 0.75 -1.24 -5.45
CA ALA A 132 1.94 -1.93 -5.95
C ALA A 132 3.16 -1.65 -5.07
N GLU A 133 3.38 -0.42 -4.64
CA GLU A 133 4.46 -0.06 -3.72
C GLU A 133 4.30 -0.74 -2.35
N GLN A 134 3.09 -0.80 -1.77
CA GLN A 134 2.88 -1.55 -0.52
C GLN A 134 3.19 -3.05 -0.68
N ILE A 135 2.79 -3.64 -1.81
CA ILE A 135 3.13 -5.04 -2.14
C ILE A 135 4.64 -5.20 -2.29
N LYS A 136 5.32 -4.22 -2.89
CA LYS A 136 6.78 -4.20 -3.05
C LYS A 136 7.49 -4.22 -1.70
N GLU A 137 7.08 -3.34 -0.80
CA GLU A 137 7.60 -3.20 0.55
C GLU A 137 7.22 -4.35 1.50
N GLY A 138 6.26 -5.19 1.11
CA GLY A 138 5.74 -6.26 1.97
C GLY A 138 4.88 -5.73 3.11
N ASN A 139 4.24 -4.57 2.91
CA ASN A 139 3.35 -3.95 3.88
C ASN A 139 1.90 -4.38 3.64
N ASP A 140 1.54 -5.56 4.10
CA ASP A 140 0.21 -6.15 3.87
C ASP A 140 -0.92 -5.31 4.49
N ALA A 141 -0.68 -4.65 5.62
CA ALA A 141 -1.67 -3.78 6.25
C ALA A 141 -2.00 -2.56 5.38
N GLY A 142 -0.98 -1.88 4.85
CA GLY A 142 -1.16 -0.77 3.91
C GLY A 142 -1.79 -1.24 2.59
N GLY A 143 -1.37 -2.41 2.10
CA GLY A 143 -1.92 -3.01 0.89
C GLY A 143 -3.40 -3.35 0.99
N LEU A 144 -3.86 -3.88 2.13
CA LEU A 144 -5.28 -4.17 2.37
C LEU A 144 -6.14 -2.90 2.37
N ILE A 145 -5.65 -1.81 2.96
CA ILE A 145 -6.35 -0.52 2.95
C ILE A 145 -6.50 0.00 1.52
N LEU A 146 -5.42 -0.06 0.73
CA LEU A 146 -5.44 0.40 -0.65
C LEU A 146 -6.24 -0.51 -1.57
N SER A 147 -6.26 -1.83 -1.36
CA SER A 147 -7.14 -2.76 -2.09
C SER A 147 -8.61 -2.46 -1.79
N LYS A 148 -8.95 -2.17 -0.53
CA LYS A 148 -10.31 -1.74 -0.17
C LYS A 148 -10.71 -0.44 -0.88
N ILE A 149 -9.82 0.56 -0.91
CA ILE A 149 -10.04 1.83 -1.64
C ILE A 149 -10.16 1.56 -3.14
N SER A 150 -9.31 0.72 -3.71
CA SER A 150 -9.35 0.30 -5.12
C SER A 150 -10.70 -0.31 -5.49
N LEU A 151 -11.25 -1.19 -4.64
CA LEU A 151 -12.59 -1.75 -4.84
C LEU A 151 -13.68 -0.66 -4.83
N TYR A 152 -13.58 0.34 -3.96
CA TYR A 152 -14.52 1.47 -3.97
C TYR A 152 -14.45 2.26 -5.28
N VAL A 153 -13.23 2.56 -5.76
CA VAL A 153 -13.02 3.23 -7.05
C VAL A 153 -13.58 2.40 -8.20
N LYS A 154 -13.29 1.10 -8.24
CA LYS A 154 -13.81 0.18 -9.26
C LYS A 154 -15.34 0.12 -9.28
N TYR A 155 -15.98 0.09 -8.11
CA TYR A 155 -17.44 0.16 -8.03
C TYR A 155 -17.99 1.52 -8.46
N ALA A 156 -17.31 2.61 -8.11
CA ALA A 156 -17.67 3.95 -8.55
C ALA A 156 -17.59 4.07 -10.09
N LEU A 157 -16.52 3.59 -10.71
CA LEU A 157 -16.32 3.60 -12.16
C LEU A 157 -17.33 2.69 -12.88
N SER A 158 -17.57 1.48 -12.37
CA SER A 158 -18.43 0.49 -13.02
C SER A 158 -19.91 0.76 -12.89
N HIS A 159 -20.35 1.30 -11.75
CA HIS A 159 -21.76 1.37 -11.37
C HIS A 159 -22.21 2.73 -10.83
N GLY A 160 -21.28 3.67 -10.67
CA GLY A 160 -21.54 4.99 -10.13
C GLY A 160 -21.79 5.00 -8.62
N LYS A 161 -21.93 6.21 -8.09
CA LYS A 161 -22.15 6.49 -6.65
C LYS A 161 -23.39 5.79 -6.08
N GLU A 162 -24.46 5.62 -6.87
CA GLU A 162 -25.69 4.98 -6.40
C GLU A 162 -25.46 3.54 -5.92
N PHE A 163 -24.52 2.83 -6.55
CA PHE A 163 -24.16 1.50 -6.10
C PHE A 163 -23.47 1.52 -4.75
N LEU A 164 -22.57 2.48 -4.50
CA LEU A 164 -21.90 2.64 -3.21
C LEU A 164 -22.90 2.95 -2.08
N LEU A 165 -23.94 3.75 -2.36
CA LEU A 165 -25.00 4.00 -1.39
C LEU A 165 -25.80 2.73 -1.06
N LYS A 166 -26.05 1.86 -2.05
CA LYS A 166 -26.66 0.54 -1.83
C LYS A 166 -25.73 -0.37 -1.04
N LEU A 167 -24.43 -0.41 -1.38
CA LEU A 167 -23.42 -1.17 -0.65
C LEU A 167 -23.39 -0.73 0.81
N ARG A 168 -23.37 0.58 1.09
CA ARG A 168 -23.46 1.12 2.45
C ARG A 168 -24.66 0.57 3.22
N ALA A 169 -25.85 0.59 2.62
CA ALA A 169 -27.05 0.04 3.25
C ALA A 169 -26.90 -1.46 3.55
N GLN A 170 -26.25 -2.22 2.66
CA GLN A 170 -26.00 -3.65 2.87
C GLN A 170 -24.95 -3.94 3.95
N LEU A 171 -23.93 -3.09 4.10
CA LEU A 171 -22.86 -3.24 5.09
C LEU A 171 -23.31 -2.96 6.54
N THR A 172 -24.55 -2.47 6.74
CA THR A 172 -25.18 -2.44 8.07
C THR A 172 -25.40 -3.84 8.63
N ASN A 173 -25.55 -4.85 7.77
CA ASN A 173 -25.65 -6.24 8.16
C ASN A 173 -24.24 -6.79 8.46
N LYS A 174 -24.03 -7.29 9.69
CA LYS A 174 -22.74 -7.83 10.15
C LYS A 174 -22.19 -8.96 9.27
N GLU A 175 -23.05 -9.84 8.76
CA GLU A 175 -22.63 -10.96 7.91
C GLU A 175 -22.15 -10.46 6.55
N ARG A 176 -22.88 -9.51 5.94
CA ARG A 176 -22.47 -8.89 4.67
C ARG A 176 -21.21 -8.05 4.82
N ARG A 177 -21.05 -7.36 5.95
CA ARG A 177 -19.82 -6.63 6.27
C ARG A 177 -18.62 -7.56 6.33
N ARG A 178 -18.75 -8.69 7.04
CA ARG A 178 -17.70 -9.70 7.10
C ARG A 178 -17.38 -10.28 5.73
N GLN A 179 -18.39 -10.57 4.91
CA GLN A 179 -18.17 -11.05 3.54
C GLN A 179 -17.40 -10.02 2.71
N PHE A 180 -17.77 -8.75 2.79
CA PHE A 180 -17.07 -7.69 2.09
C PHE A 180 -15.60 -7.55 2.52
N GLU A 181 -15.32 -7.65 3.82
CA GLU A 181 -13.94 -7.65 4.35
C GLU A 181 -13.12 -8.87 3.87
N GLU A 182 -13.77 -10.02 3.69
CA GLU A 182 -13.15 -11.21 3.09
C GLU A 182 -12.88 -11.00 1.59
N ASP A 183 -13.81 -10.38 0.87
CA ASP A 183 -13.65 -10.07 -0.55
C ASP A 183 -12.50 -9.08 -0.77
N CYS A 184 -12.34 -8.08 0.12
CA CYS A 184 -11.18 -7.18 0.10
C CYS A 184 -9.85 -7.93 0.30
N ARG A 185 -9.82 -8.90 1.22
CA ARG A 185 -8.61 -9.71 1.44
C ARG A 185 -8.26 -10.55 0.21
N LYS A 186 -9.25 -11.18 -0.41
CA LYS A 186 -9.05 -11.98 -1.62
C LYS A 186 -8.57 -11.14 -2.80
N ASP A 187 -9.17 -9.96 -2.99
CA ASP A 187 -8.75 -9.01 -4.03
C ASP A 187 -7.29 -8.57 -3.84
N PHE A 188 -6.89 -8.26 -2.60
CA PHE A 188 -5.50 -7.96 -2.27
C PHE A 188 -4.56 -9.13 -2.57
N GLU A 189 -4.89 -10.34 -2.12
CA GLU A 189 -4.08 -11.54 -2.35
C GLU A 189 -3.93 -11.86 -3.85
N GLU A 190 -5.02 -11.73 -4.61
CA GLU A 190 -5.01 -11.91 -6.06
C GLU A 190 -4.15 -10.85 -6.75
N THR A 191 -4.32 -9.58 -6.39
CA THR A 191 -3.53 -8.47 -6.93
C THR A 191 -2.04 -8.64 -6.60
N ARG A 192 -1.72 -9.00 -5.35
CA ARG A 192 -0.36 -9.31 -4.91
C ARG A 192 0.24 -10.47 -5.70
N ARG A 193 -0.52 -11.55 -5.90
CA ARG A 193 -0.07 -12.69 -6.72
C ARG A 193 0.19 -12.26 -8.16
N MET A 194 -0.74 -11.56 -8.80
CA MET A 194 -0.59 -11.07 -10.17
C MET A 194 0.61 -10.14 -10.32
N PHE A 195 0.81 -9.22 -9.38
CA PHE A 195 1.94 -8.30 -9.38
C PHE A 195 3.27 -9.05 -9.25
N LEU A 196 3.36 -10.03 -8.34
CA LEU A 196 4.56 -10.84 -8.15
C LEU A 196 4.81 -11.81 -9.32
N GLU A 197 3.77 -12.31 -9.98
CA GLU A 197 3.91 -13.14 -11.18
C GLU A 197 4.37 -12.30 -12.35
N GLN A 198 3.76 -11.15 -12.63
CA GLN A 198 4.13 -10.29 -13.75
C GLN A 198 5.48 -9.62 -13.50
N PHE A 199 5.64 -8.88 -12.41
CA PHE A 199 6.85 -8.07 -12.16
C PHE A 199 7.93 -8.78 -11.34
N GLY A 200 7.64 -9.94 -10.75
CA GLY A 200 8.65 -10.81 -10.12
C GLY A 200 9.26 -11.85 -11.05
N THR A 201 8.71 -12.05 -12.26
CA THR A 201 9.27 -12.99 -13.28
C THR A 201 9.77 -12.32 -14.57
N LEU A 202 9.56 -11.00 -14.75
CA LEU A 202 9.83 -10.28 -16.00
C LEU A 202 11.31 -10.22 -16.45
N ASP A 203 12.30 -10.62 -15.64
CA ASP A 203 13.71 -10.65 -16.08
C ASP A 203 14.17 -11.98 -16.69
N SER A 204 13.29 -12.99 -16.78
CA SER A 204 13.65 -14.35 -17.22
C SER A 204 13.58 -14.62 -18.74
N THR A 205 13.38 -13.63 -19.61
CA THR A 205 13.33 -13.89 -21.07
C THR A 205 14.20 -12.96 -21.91
N CYS A 206 15.52 -13.04 -21.74
CA CYS A 206 16.43 -12.65 -22.82
C CYS A 206 17.72 -13.50 -22.80
N SER A 207 17.61 -14.78 -23.16
CA SER A 207 18.77 -15.58 -23.58
C SER A 207 18.36 -16.80 -24.39
N GLN A 208 17.68 -16.59 -25.52
CA GLN A 208 17.69 -17.57 -26.60
C GLN A 208 17.87 -16.89 -27.96
N THR A 209 19.12 -16.84 -28.41
CA THR A 209 19.43 -17.03 -29.83
C THR A 209 20.57 -18.03 -29.94
N PRO A 210 20.32 -19.24 -30.48
CA PRO A 210 21.37 -20.18 -30.82
C PRO A 210 21.84 -19.94 -32.25
N LYS A 211 23.10 -19.55 -32.41
CA LYS A 211 24.12 -20.13 -33.33
C LYS A 211 25.31 -19.18 -33.47
#